data_AF-A0A7W0UEH5-F1
#
_entry.id   AF-A0A7W0UEH5-F1
#
_cell.length_a   1.000
_cell.length_b   1.000
_cell.length_c   1.000
_cell.angle_alpha   90.00
_cell.angle_beta   90.00
_cell.angle_gamma   90.00
#
_symmetry.space_group_name_H-M   'P 1'
#
loop_
_entity.id
_entity.type
_entity.pdbx_description
1 polymer ?
#
loop_
_entity_poly.entity_id
_entity_poly.type
_entity_poly.pdbx_seq_one_letter_code
_entity_poly.pdbx_strand_id
1 'polypeptide(L)'
;LFVLAAGLAGLAGGLFAFRLGFLSPDAFPVIISIEFVVIVVVGGLGSVYGAVLGAIAIVWLQDRLQQLGTREQLLGFDLPVQAPGVFRIGVFALILIVVMLFLPRGVLPALGDGLRRARRGR
;
A
#
# COMPACT_ATOMS: atom_id res chain seq x y z
N LEU A 1 -20.27 8.90 6.65
CA LEU A 1 -18.87 8.60 6.26
C LEU A 1 -18.82 7.68 5.03
N PHE A 2 -19.48 6.53 5.05
CA PHE A 2 -19.53 5.61 3.90
C PHE A 2 -20.02 6.27 2.60
N VAL A 3 -21.17 6.95 2.61
CA VAL A 3 -21.72 7.61 1.41
C VAL A 3 -20.76 8.68 0.84
N LEU A 4 -20.16 9.49 1.72
CA LEU A 4 -19.18 10.51 1.33
C LEU A 4 -17.91 9.89 0.73
N ALA A 5 -17.37 8.84 1.37
CA ALA A 5 -16.20 8.12 0.86
C ALA A 5 -16.50 7.42 -0.48
N ALA A 6 -17.65 6.76 -0.60
CA ALA A 6 -18.09 6.11 -1.84
C ALA A 6 -18.32 7.13 -2.97
N GLY A 7 -18.93 8.27 -2.67
CA GLY A 7 -19.11 9.37 -3.63
C GLY A 7 -17.78 9.94 -4.12
N LEU A 8 -16.82 10.19 -3.21
CA LEU A 8 -15.49 10.67 -3.58
C LEU A 8 -14.69 9.63 -4.38
N ALA A 9 -14.75 8.36 -4.00
CA ALA A 9 -14.10 7.27 -4.73
C ALA A 9 -14.71 7.10 -6.14
N GLY A 10 -16.03 7.18 -6.27
CA GLY A 10 -16.74 7.13 -7.55
C GLY A 10 -16.40 8.31 -8.46
N LEU A 11 -16.35 9.53 -7.92
CA LEU A 11 -15.94 10.73 -8.66
C LEU A 11 -14.48 10.63 -9.13
N ALA A 12 -13.57 10.16 -8.27
CA ALA A 12 -12.17 9.95 -8.65
C ALA A 12 -12.04 8.92 -9.77
N GLY A 13 -12.77 7.81 -9.70
CA GLY A 13 -12.80 6.79 -10.75
C GLY A 13 -13.40 7.29 -12.07
N GLY A 14 -14.49 8.06 -12.02
CA GLY A 14 -15.11 8.66 -13.20
C GLY A 14 -14.19 9.66 -13.90
N LEU A 15 -13.50 10.51 -13.13
CA LEU A 15 -12.52 11.45 -13.66
C LEU A 15 -11.29 10.73 -14.24
N PHE A 16 -10.86 9.64 -13.59
CA PHE A 16 -9.77 8.80 -14.09
C PHE A 16 -10.13 8.15 -15.43
N ALA A 17 -11.32 7.57 -15.56
CA ALA A 17 -11.81 6.99 -16.81
C ALA A 17 -11.91 8.04 -17.93
N PHE A 18 -12.41 9.24 -17.61
CA PHE A 18 -12.45 10.36 -18.55
C PHE A 18 -11.04 10.77 -19.03
N ARG A 19 -10.05 10.77 -18.13
CA ARG A 19 -8.65 11.08 -18.47
C ARG A 19 -8.02 10.02 -19.37
N LEU A 20 -8.32 8.74 -19.16
CA LEU A 20 -7.76 7.65 -19.98
C LEU A 20 -8.31 7.66 -21.40
N GLY A 21 -9.58 8.09 -21.59
CA GLY A 21 -10.26 8.11 -22.89
C GLY A 21 -10.60 6.72 -23.46
N PHE A 22 -9.88 5.68 -23.04
CA PHE A 22 -10.12 4.28 -23.38
C PHE A 22 -9.82 3.38 -22.16
N LEU A 23 -10.70 2.42 -21.90
CA LEU A 23 -10.54 1.45 -20.82
C LEU A 23 -10.10 0.11 -21.39
N SER A 24 -8.88 -0.30 -21.07
CA SER A 24 -8.40 -1.65 -21.32
C SER A 24 -8.36 -2.46 -20.00
N PRO A 25 -8.52 -3.79 -20.06
CA PRO A 25 -8.32 -4.67 -18.89
C PRO A 25 -6.92 -4.51 -18.28
N ASP A 26 -5.94 -4.15 -19.11
CA ASP A 26 -4.55 -3.90 -18.68
C ASP A 26 -4.40 -2.67 -17.79
N ALA A 27 -5.34 -1.73 -17.82
CA ALA A 27 -5.33 -0.55 -16.94
C ALA A 27 -5.78 -0.88 -15.51
N PHE A 28 -6.47 -2.02 -15.31
CA PHE A 28 -7.00 -2.44 -14.02
C PHE A 28 -6.56 -3.87 -13.66
N PRO A 29 -5.24 -4.13 -13.57
CA PRO A 29 -4.74 -5.43 -13.20
C PRO A 29 -5.08 -5.74 -11.73
N VAL A 30 -5.30 -7.03 -11.43
CA VAL A 30 -5.64 -7.56 -10.10
C VAL A 30 -4.64 -7.09 -9.02
N ILE A 31 -3.39 -6.84 -9.40
CA ILE A 31 -2.36 -6.35 -8.49
C ILE A 31 -2.75 -5.05 -7.79
N ILE A 32 -3.47 -4.13 -8.46
CA ILE A 32 -3.92 -2.87 -7.84
C ILE A 32 -4.91 -3.16 -6.70
N SER A 33 -5.80 -4.14 -6.87
CA SER A 33 -6.72 -4.55 -5.82
C SER A 33 -5.98 -5.11 -4.60
N ILE A 34 -4.93 -5.91 -4.84
CA ILE A 34 -4.08 -6.44 -3.76
C ILE A 34 -3.34 -5.30 -3.05
N GLU A 35 -2.81 -4.32 -3.78
CA GLU A 35 -2.15 -3.14 -3.21
C GLU A 35 -3.10 -2.36 -2.27
N PHE A 36 -4.38 -2.20 -2.64
CA PHE A 36 -5.37 -1.59 -1.75
C PHE A 36 -5.61 -2.41 -0.47
N VAL A 37 -5.62 -3.74 -0.57
CA VAL A 37 -5.72 -4.62 0.62
C VAL A 37 -4.49 -4.44 1.51
N VAL A 38 -3.29 -4.39 0.94
CA VAL A 38 -2.02 -4.17 1.69
C VAL A 38 -2.10 -2.87 2.48
N ILE A 39 -2.50 -1.78 1.85
CA ILE A 39 -2.64 -0.45 2.49
C ILE A 39 -3.52 -0.55 3.74
N VAL A 40 -4.68 -1.20 3.62
CA VAL A 40 -5.66 -1.29 4.72
C VAL A 40 -5.18 -2.26 5.81
N VAL A 41 -4.58 -3.39 5.46
CA VAL A 41 -4.07 -4.38 6.41
C VAL A 41 -2.90 -3.82 7.22
N VAL A 42 -1.98 -3.12 6.55
CA VAL A 42 -0.84 -2.43 7.20
C VAL A 42 -1.35 -1.35 8.15
N GLY A 43 -2.32 -0.54 7.69
CA GLY A 43 -2.94 0.51 8.53
C GLY A 43 -3.74 -0.03 9.72
N GLY A 44 -4.37 -1.20 9.54
CA GLY A 44 -5.25 -1.86 10.50
C GLY A 44 -6.73 -1.66 10.17
N LEU A 45 -7.47 -2.78 10.08
CA LEU A 45 -8.89 -2.82 9.67
C LEU A 45 -9.86 -2.10 10.62
N GLY A 46 -9.44 -1.81 11.86
CA GLY A 46 -10.30 -1.25 12.91
C GLY A 46 -10.21 0.27 13.11
N SER A 47 -9.41 1.00 12.33
CA SER A 47 -9.21 2.44 12.52
C SER A 47 -9.07 3.20 11.21
N VAL A 48 -9.87 4.25 11.03
CA VAL A 48 -9.77 5.17 9.87
C VAL A 48 -8.42 5.87 9.85
N TYR A 49 -7.92 6.33 11.00
CA TYR A 49 -6.59 6.94 11.09
C TYR A 49 -5.46 5.93 10.78
N GLY A 50 -5.67 4.66 11.12
CA GLY A 50 -4.77 3.58 10.76
C GLY A 50 -4.69 3.39 9.25
N ALA A 51 -5.84 3.31 8.58
CA ALA A 51 -5.92 3.21 7.13
C ALA A 51 -5.25 4.40 6.41
N VAL A 52 -5.43 5.64 6.90
CA VAL A 52 -4.79 6.82 6.33
C VAL A 52 -3.26 6.76 6.46
N LEU A 53 -2.74 6.41 7.64
CA LEU A 53 -1.29 6.25 7.85
C LEU A 53 -0.72 5.09 7.03
N GLY A 54 -1.45 3.98 6.94
CA GLY A 54 -1.10 2.85 6.08
C GLY A 54 -1.00 3.25 4.61
N ALA A 55 -1.96 4.03 4.12
CA ALA A 55 -1.96 4.55 2.75
C ALA A 55 -0.74 5.44 2.50
N ILE A 56 -0.45 6.38 3.39
CA ILE A 56 0.71 7.28 3.26
C ILE A 56 2.02 6.47 3.25
N ALA A 57 2.21 5.58 4.23
CA ALA A 57 3.45 4.82 4.37
C ALA A 57 3.69 3.89 3.16
N ILE A 58 2.66 3.16 2.74
CA ILE A 58 2.76 2.21 1.63
C ILE A 58 2.95 2.94 0.31
N VAL A 59 2.15 3.97 0.00
CA VAL A 59 2.30 4.77 -1.24
C VAL A 59 3.70 5.40 -1.33
N TRP A 60 4.19 5.97 -0.22
CA TRP A 60 5.53 6.53 -0.16
C TRP A 60 6.62 5.47 -0.38
N LEU A 61 6.41 4.27 0.19
CA LEU A 61 7.30 3.14 -0.05
C LEU A 61 7.26 2.68 -1.50
N GLN A 62 6.10 2.67 -2.18
CA GLN A 62 6.04 2.32 -3.61
C GLN A 62 6.85 3.30 -4.45
N ASP A 63 6.70 4.61 -4.19
CA ASP A 63 7.44 5.65 -4.91
C ASP A 63 8.95 5.50 -4.71
N ARG A 64 9.39 5.23 -3.46
CA ARG A 64 10.80 4.95 -3.18
C ARG A 64 11.31 3.68 -3.85
N LEU A 65 10.53 2.61 -3.82
CA LEU A 65 10.87 1.35 -4.51
C LEU A 65 10.95 1.53 -6.02
N GLN A 66 10.08 2.36 -6.62
CA GLN A 66 10.13 2.69 -8.04
C GLN A 66 11.37 3.51 -8.38
N GLN A 67 11.71 4.53 -7.58
CA GLN A 67 12.92 5.35 -7.76
C GLN A 67 14.22 4.54 -7.57
N LEU A 68 14.19 3.54 -6.70
CA LEU A 68 15.31 2.63 -6.50
C LEU A 68 15.39 1.61 -7.65
N GLY A 69 14.26 1.05 -8.08
CA GLY A 69 14.18 0.07 -9.17
C GLY A 69 14.49 0.60 -10.57
N THR A 70 14.46 1.92 -10.75
CA THR A 70 14.92 2.60 -11.99
C THR A 70 16.42 2.89 -12.01
N ARG A 71 17.15 2.69 -10.90
CA ARG A 71 18.61 2.68 -10.93
C ARG A 71 19.08 1.35 -11.50
N GLU A 72 19.79 1.38 -12.62
CA GLU A 72 20.33 0.21 -13.32
C GLU A 72 21.21 -0.69 -12.42
N GLN A 73 21.69 -0.17 -11.29
CA GLN A 73 22.34 -0.93 -10.23
C GLN A 73 21.60 -0.79 -8.90
N LEU A 74 20.98 -1.89 -8.47
CA LEU A 74 20.65 -2.14 -7.07
C LEU A 74 21.43 -3.39 -6.62
N LEU A 75 22.30 -3.21 -5.62
CA LEU A 75 23.05 -4.31 -4.97
C LEU A 75 24.03 -5.08 -5.87
N GLY A 76 24.50 -4.51 -6.98
CA GLY A 76 25.54 -5.13 -7.83
C GLY A 76 25.07 -6.33 -8.67
N PHE A 77 23.76 -6.52 -8.81
CA PHE A 77 23.14 -7.50 -9.72
C PHE A 77 22.57 -6.80 -10.95
N ASP A 78 22.87 -7.31 -12.15
CA ASP A 78 22.25 -6.85 -13.40
C ASP A 78 20.76 -7.24 -13.41
N LEU A 79 19.89 -6.24 -13.32
CA LEU A 79 18.45 -6.44 -13.44
C LEU A 79 18.04 -6.36 -14.93
N PRO A 80 17.25 -7.31 -15.44
CA PRO A 80 16.70 -7.24 -16.80
C PRO A 80 15.91 -5.94 -17.02
N VAL A 81 15.90 -5.39 -18.24
CA VAL A 81 15.22 -4.13 -18.62
C VAL A 81 13.69 -4.13 -18.33
N GLN A 82 13.11 -5.30 -18.07
CA GLN A 82 11.69 -5.52 -17.74
C GLN A 82 11.44 -5.70 -16.22
N ALA A 83 12.51 -5.68 -15.41
CA ALA A 83 12.50 -5.98 -13.97
C ALA A 83 11.85 -4.95 -13.02
N PRO A 84 11.65 -3.66 -13.36
CA PRO A 84 11.07 -2.72 -12.40
C PRO A 84 9.68 -3.13 -11.90
N GLY A 85 8.88 -3.78 -12.77
CA GLY A 85 7.54 -4.28 -12.42
C GLY A 85 7.59 -5.50 -11.51
N VAL A 86 8.38 -6.52 -11.87
CA VAL A 86 8.47 -7.79 -11.14
C VAL A 86 9.12 -7.61 -9.77
N PHE A 87 10.18 -6.78 -9.69
CA PHE A 87 10.85 -6.49 -8.43
C PHE A 87 9.92 -5.75 -7.46
N ARG A 88 9.16 -4.77 -7.95
CA ARG A 88 8.17 -4.04 -7.15
C ARG A 88 7.12 -5.00 -6.58
N ILE A 89 6.60 -5.90 -7.41
CA ILE A 89 5.60 -6.90 -7.01
C ILE A 89 6.17 -7.86 -5.96
N GLY A 90 7.40 -8.36 -6.17
CA GLY A 90 8.05 -9.28 -5.23
C GLY A 90 8.31 -8.66 -3.86
N VAL A 91 8.78 -7.41 -3.82
CA VAL A 91 8.98 -6.67 -2.56
C VAL A 91 7.63 -6.42 -1.86
N PHE A 92 6.58 -6.08 -2.62
CA PHE A 92 5.24 -5.92 -2.04
C PHE A 92 4.69 -7.22 -1.44
N ALA A 93 4.84 -8.33 -2.14
CA ALA A 93 4.42 -9.64 -1.65
C ALA A 93 5.17 -10.01 -0.36
N LEU A 94 6.48 -9.73 -0.31
CA LEU A 94 7.27 -9.95 0.89
C LEU A 94 6.82 -9.06 2.06
N ILE A 95 6.58 -7.77 1.81
CA ILE A 95 6.07 -6.84 2.83
C ILE A 95 4.70 -7.32 3.34
N LEU A 96 3.80 -7.74 2.46
CA LEU A 96 2.51 -8.31 2.85
C LEU A 96 2.69 -9.51 3.78
N ILE A 97 3.57 -10.46 3.43
CA ILE A 97 3.84 -11.64 4.25
C ILE A 97 4.40 -11.24 5.62
N VAL A 98 5.40 -10.35 5.65
CA VAL A 98 6.02 -9.85 6.89
C VAL A 98 4.98 -9.13 7.76
N VAL A 99 4.18 -8.25 7.18
CA VAL A 99 3.17 -7.49 7.94
C VAL A 99 2.06 -8.42 8.45
N MET A 100 1.59 -9.39 7.66
CA MET A 100 0.64 -10.38 8.15
C MET A 100 1.21 -11.25 9.27
N LEU A 101 2.49 -11.61 9.20
CA LEU A 101 3.13 -12.48 10.18
C LEU A 101 3.41 -11.75 11.50
N PHE A 102 3.94 -10.52 11.43
CA PHE A 102 4.41 -9.79 12.60
C PHE A 102 3.39 -8.79 13.15
N LEU A 103 2.53 -8.23 12.31
CA LEU A 103 1.55 -7.18 12.66
C LEU A 103 0.11 -7.56 12.20
N PRO A 104 -0.46 -8.70 12.64
CA PRO A 104 -1.80 -9.16 12.22
C PRO A 104 -2.96 -8.23 12.63
N ARG A 105 -2.71 -7.28 13.55
CA ARG A 105 -3.68 -6.24 13.94
C ARG A 105 -3.46 -4.89 13.23
N GLY A 106 -2.44 -4.76 12.38
CA GLY A 106 -2.00 -3.50 11.79
C GLY A 106 -1.07 -2.69 12.69
N VAL A 107 -0.43 -1.65 12.12
CA VAL A 107 0.61 -0.84 12.78
C VAL A 107 0.03 0.02 13.92
N LEU A 108 -1.14 0.63 13.70
CA LEU A 108 -1.67 1.60 14.65
C LEU A 108 -2.20 0.97 15.96
N PRO A 109 -2.90 -0.19 15.94
CA PRO A 109 -3.30 -0.88 17.16
C PRO A 109 -2.10 -1.41 17.97
N ALA A 110 -1.04 -1.87 17.30
CA ALA A 110 0.19 -2.30 17.96
C ALA A 110 0.87 -1.16 18.74
N LEU A 111 0.89 0.06 18.17
CA LEU A 111 1.40 1.26 18.85
C LEU A 111 0.49 1.70 20.01
N GLY A 112 -0.83 1.65 19.83
CA GLY A 112 -1.82 2.01 20.85
C GLY A 112 -1.78 1.10 22.08
N ASP A 113 -1.59 -0.20 21.89
CA ASP A 113 -1.49 -1.19 22.97
C ASP A 113 -0.17 -1.04 23.76
N GLY A 114 0.94 -0.67 23.09
CA GLY A 114 2.22 -0.38 23.73
C GLY A 114 2.18 0.85 24.63
N LEU A 115 1.58 1.95 24.13
CA LEU A 115 1.41 3.20 24.89
C LEU A 115 0.47 3.03 26.09
N ARG A 116 -0.61 2.24 25.96
CA ARG A 116 -1.51 1.95 27.09
C ARG A 116 -0.85 1.11 28.19
N ARG A 117 0.06 0.18 27.83
CA ARG A 117 0.84 -0.57 28.83
C ARG A 117 1.86 0.32 29.54
N ALA A 118 2.55 1.20 28.81
CA ALA A 118 3.51 2.15 29.38
C ALA A 118 2.86 3.15 30.36
N ARG A 119 1.59 3.50 30.12
CA ARG A 119 0.84 4.45 30.97
C ARG A 119 0.15 3.81 32.18
N ARG A 120 0.02 2.48 32.22
CA ARG A 120 -0.51 1.72 33.38
C ARG A 120 0.57 1.32 34.40
N GLY A 121 1.85 1.56 34.08
CA GLY A 121 2.99 1.30 34.97
C GLY A 121 3.49 2.55 35.74
N ARG A 122 2.72 3.64 35.75
CA ARG A 122 2.90 4.81 36.62
C ARG A 122 1.62 5.04 37.39
#